data_AF-A0A7C6LWP7-F1
#
_entry.id   AF-A0A7C6LWP7-F1
#
_cell.length_a   1.000
_cell.length_b   1.000
_cell.length_c   1.000
_cell.angle_alpha   90.00
_cell.angle_beta   90.00
_cell.angle_gamma   90.00
#
_symmetry.space_group_name_H-M   'P 1'
#
loop_
_entity.id
_entity.type
_entity.pdbx_description
1 polymer ?
#
loop_
_entity_poly.entity_id
_entity_poly.type
_entity_poly.pdbx_seq_one_letter_code
_entity_poly.pdbx_strand_id
1 'polypeptide(L)' 'MKTTIEIPDALAQEAKEIALAQGATLRELVISGLRAEVERRSAPTAVQDFRLHTVTGRGLRPGVDPQRLTELAYE' A
#
# COMPACT_ATOMS: atom_id res chain seq x y z
N MET A 1 -16.74 -19.56 12.82
CA MET A 1 -16.04 -20.83 12.52
C MET A 1 -14.79 -20.91 13.37
N LYS A 2 -14.44 -22.10 13.90
CA LYS A 2 -13.15 -22.34 14.56
C LYS A 2 -12.17 -22.82 13.49
N THR A 3 -11.03 -22.16 13.37
CA THR A 3 -9.96 -22.51 12.43
C THR A 3 -8.68 -22.67 13.21
N THR A 4 -7.96 -23.76 12.96
CA THR A 4 -6.61 -23.97 13.49
C THR A 4 -5.62 -23.57 12.41
N ILE A 5 -4.65 -22.72 12.77
CA ILE A 5 -3.57 -22.27 11.88
C ILE A 5 -2.24 -22.48 12.60
N GLU A 6 -1.23 -22.88 11.85
CA GLU A 6 0.14 -22.99 12.35
C GLU A 6 0.83 -21.64 12.20
N ILE A 7 1.46 -21.15 13.27
CA ILE A 7 2.22 -19.91 13.29
C ILE A 7 3.56 -20.17 13.98
N PRO A 8 4.67 -19.56 13.53
CA PRO A 8 5.95 -19.67 14.22
C PRO A 8 5.85 -19.17 15.66
N ASP A 9 6.48 -19.88 16.60
CA ASP A 9 6.42 -19.55 18.03
C ASP A 9 6.89 -18.13 18.34
N ALA A 10 7.96 -17.69 17.66
CA ALA A 10 8.49 -16.33 17.82
C ALA A 10 7.44 -15.27 17.45
N LEU A 11 6.70 -15.47 16.36
CA LEU A 11 5.65 -14.55 15.93
C LEU A 11 4.45 -14.60 16.89
N ALA A 12 4.09 -15.80 17.38
CA ALA A 12 3.02 -15.95 18.35
C ALA A 12 3.33 -15.22 19.67
N GLN A 13 4.61 -15.21 20.07
CA GLN A 13 5.07 -14.53 21.28
C GLN A 13 5.01 -13.00 21.09
N GLU A 14 5.57 -12.48 20.00
CA GLU A 14 5.53 -11.05 19.67
C GLU A 14 4.08 -10.53 19.58
N ALA A 15 3.20 -11.27 18.90
CA ALA A 15 1.79 -10.88 18.77
C ALA A 15 1.06 -10.83 20.12
N LYS A 16 1.40 -11.72 21.07
CA LYS A 16 0.83 -11.67 22.44
C LYS A 16 1.29 -10.45 23.21
N GLU A 17 2.57 -10.10 23.10
CA GLU A 17 3.14 -8.93 23.77
C GLU A 17 2.50 -7.64 23.25
N ILE A 18 2.34 -7.51 21.93
CA ILE A 18 1.64 -6.39 21.30
C ILE A 18 0.18 -6.30 21.77
N ALA A 19 -0.55 -7.42 21.73
CA ALA A 19 -1.94 -7.46 22.15
C ALA A 19 -2.08 -7.03 23.63
N LEU A 20 -1.22 -7.54 24.51
CA LEU A 20 -1.21 -7.18 25.92
C LEU A 20 -0.93 -5.68 26.13
N ALA A 21 0.08 -5.15 25.44
CA ALA A 21 0.43 -3.73 25.51
C ALA A 21 -0.71 -2.80 25.05
N GLN A 22 -1.57 -3.29 24.15
CA GLN A 22 -2.73 -2.56 23.62
C GLN A 22 -4.04 -2.84 24.39
N GLY A 23 -4.00 -3.65 25.45
CA GLY A 23 -5.21 -4.03 26.19
C GLY A 23 -6.17 -4.91 25.38
N ALA A 24 -5.66 -5.64 24.39
CA ALA A 24 -6.40 -6.51 23.50
C ALA A 24 -5.98 -7.98 23.66
N THR A 25 -6.77 -8.88 23.08
CA THR A 25 -6.47 -10.30 23.01
C THR A 25 -5.72 -10.66 21.72
N LEU A 26 -4.94 -11.73 21.76
CA LEU A 26 -4.31 -12.28 20.55
C LEU A 26 -5.34 -12.59 19.45
N ARG A 27 -6.54 -13.05 19.85
CA ARG A 27 -7.64 -13.32 18.93
C ARG A 27 -8.09 -12.05 18.20
N GLU A 28 -8.27 -10.94 18.91
CA GLU A 28 -8.68 -9.66 18.31
C GLU A 28 -7.61 -9.16 17.34
N LEU A 29 -6.33 -9.26 17.73
CA LEU A 29 -5.20 -8.89 16.86
C LEU A 29 -5.18 -9.73 15.58
N VAL A 30 -5.34 -11.05 15.68
CA VAL A 30 -5.38 -11.97 14.52
C VAL A 30 -6.56 -11.65 13.60
N ILE A 31 -7.76 -11.41 14.16
CA ILE A 31 -8.95 -11.07 13.36
C ILE A 31 -8.75 -9.72 12.65
N SER A 32 -8.22 -8.72 13.34
CA SER A 32 -7.96 -7.39 12.78
C SER A 32 -6.94 -7.48 11.65
N GLY A 33 -5.82 -8.16 11.87
CA GLY A 33 -4.78 -8.37 10.86
C GLY A 33 -5.31 -9.13 9.64
N LEU A 34 -6.07 -10.21 9.85
CA LEU A 34 -6.67 -10.97 8.75
C LEU A 34 -7.67 -10.13 7.94
N ARG A 35 -8.49 -9.30 8.61
CA ARG A 35 -9.43 -8.39 7.93
C ARG A 35 -8.69 -7.37 7.08
N ALA A 36 -7.68 -6.70 7.65
CA ALA A 36 -6.86 -5.73 6.93
C ALA A 36 -6.16 -6.37 5.72
N GLU A 37 -5.68 -7.60 5.88
CA GLU A 37 -5.02 -8.33 4.79
C GLU A 37 -5.99 -8.71 3.66
N VAL A 38 -7.18 -9.19 4.03
CA VAL A 38 -8.24 -9.47 3.05
C VAL A 38 -8.62 -8.20 2.32
N GLU A 39 -8.85 -7.09 3.02
CA GLU A 39 -9.18 -5.80 2.40
C GLU A 39 -8.07 -5.33 1.46
N ARG A 40 -6.80 -5.37 1.90
CA ARG A 40 -5.64 -5.00 1.08
C ARG A 40 -5.53 -5.80 -0.21
N ARG A 41 -5.86 -7.10 -0.18
CA ARG A 41 -5.83 -7.98 -1.37
C ARG A 41 -7.10 -7.93 -2.20
N SER A 42 -8.25 -7.61 -1.58
CA SER A 42 -9.55 -7.54 -2.24
C SER A 42 -9.83 -6.18 -2.84
N ALA A 43 -9.14 -5.14 -2.35
CA ALA A 43 -9.15 -3.83 -2.95
C ALA A 43 -8.81 -4.01 -4.43
N PRO A 44 -9.71 -3.62 -5.35
CA PRO A 44 -9.35 -3.55 -6.76
C PRO A 44 -8.07 -2.73 -6.82
N THR A 45 -7.06 -3.16 -7.59
CA THR A 45 -6.00 -2.23 -7.98
C THR A 45 -6.74 -1.03 -8.53
N ALA A 46 -6.75 0.07 -7.77
CA ALA A 46 -7.43 1.26 -8.20
C ALA A 46 -6.73 1.64 -9.49
N VAL A 47 -7.37 1.34 -10.61
CA VAL A 47 -6.99 1.93 -11.88
C VAL A 47 -7.30 3.39 -11.64
N GLN A 48 -6.29 4.12 -11.19
CA GLN A 48 -6.39 5.57 -11.19
C GLN A 48 -6.75 5.93 -12.62
N ASP A 49 -7.79 6.74 -12.80
CA ASP A 49 -8.12 7.34 -14.11
C ASP A 49 -6.99 8.32 -14.45
N PHE A 50 -5.83 7.75 -14.80
CA PHE A 50 -4.66 8.48 -15.22
C PHE A 50 -4.92 8.93 -16.64
N ARG A 51 -5.26 10.20 -16.77
CA ARG A 51 -5.34 10.85 -18.07
C ARG A 51 -4.04 11.60 -18.31
N LEU A 52 -3.23 11.06 -19.22
CA LEU A 52 -2.11 11.80 -19.75
C LEU A 52 -2.65 12.94 -20.62
N HIS A 53 -2.65 14.16 -20.08
CA HIS A 53 -2.96 15.35 -20.84
C HIS A 53 -1.81 15.65 -21.80
N THR A 54 -1.98 15.28 -23.06
CA THR A 54 -1.03 15.59 -24.13
C THR A 54 -1.44 16.85 -24.87
N VAL A 55 -0.44 17.53 -25.43
CA VAL A 55 -0.63 18.62 -26.38
C VAL A 55 -0.23 18.13 -27.77
N THR A 56 -0.93 18.58 -28.80
CA THR A 56 -0.58 18.25 -30.19
C THR A 56 0.70 18.98 -30.63
N GLY A 57 1.40 18.46 -31.64
CA GLY A 57 2.63 19.08 -32.15
C GLY A 57 3.59 18.09 -32.83
N ARG A 58 4.79 18.56 -33.17
CA ARG A 58 5.87 17.76 -33.80
C ARG A 58 7.12 17.63 -32.90
N GLY A 59 6.93 17.69 -31.59
CA GLY A 59 8.00 17.63 -30.59
C GLY A 59 8.35 19.00 -30.01
N LEU A 60 9.49 19.05 -29.33
CA LEU A 60 9.97 20.24 -28.62
C LEU A 60 10.43 21.33 -29.59
N ARG A 61 10.27 22.59 -29.19
CA ARG A 61 10.82 23.73 -29.93
C ARG A 61 12.36 23.68 -29.83
N PRO A 62 13.08 24.06 -30.91
CA PRO A 62 14.54 24.20 -30.84
C PRO A 62 14.97 25.13 -29.69
N GLY A 63 16.03 24.75 -28.98
CA GLY A 63 16.55 25.51 -27.84
C GLY A 63 15.84 25.24 -26.51
N VAL A 64 14.83 24.37 -26.48
CA VAL A 64 14.21 23.90 -25.24
C VAL A 64 14.97 22.67 -24.74
N ASP A 65 15.48 22.74 -23.51
CA ASP A 65 16.11 21.62 -22.81
C ASP A 65 15.04 20.74 -22.13
N PRO A 66 14.92 19.44 -22.49
CA PRO A 66 13.98 18.52 -21.85
C PRO A 66 14.24 18.33 -20.35
N GLN A 67 15.50 18.41 -19.92
CA GLN A 67 15.87 18.20 -18.51
C GLN A 67 15.28 19.30 -17.65
N ARG A 68 15.44 20.56 -18.09
CA ARG A 68 14.88 21.73 -17.43
C ARG A 68 13.35 21.70 -17.33
N LEU A 69 12.66 21.18 -18.35
CA LEU A 69 11.20 21.01 -18.29
C LEU A 69 10.77 19.99 -17.24
N THR A 70 11.55 18.92 -17.07
CA THR A 70 11.27 17.89 -16.08
C THR A 70 11.44 18.44 -14.67
N GLU A 71 12.51 19.19 -14.41
CA GLU A 71 12.74 19.85 -13.11
C GLU A 71 11.56 20.74 -12.70
N LEU A 72 11.10 21.60 -13.63
CA LEU A 72 9.98 22.53 -13.38
C LEU A 72 8.63 21.84 -13.14
N ALA A 73 8.45 20.59 -13.57
CA ALA A 73 7.19 19.87 -13.42
C ALA A 73 7.04 19.16 -12.07
N TYR A 74 8.14 19.00 -11.32
CA TYR A 74 8.19 18.24 -10.07
C TYR A 74 8.73 19.04 -8.87
N GLU A 75 8.91 20.36 -9.01
CA GLU A 75 9.00 21.34 -7.90
C GLU A 75 7.61 21.90 -7.54
#